data_AF-A0A0E3LDD8-F1
#
_entry.id   AF-A0A0E3LDD8-F1
#
_cell.length_a   1.000
_cell.length_b   1.000
_cell.length_c   1.000
_cell.angle_alpha   90.00
_cell.angle_beta   90.00
_cell.angle_gamma   90.00
#
_symmetry.space_group_name_H-M   'P 1'
#
loop_
_entity.id
_entity.type
_entity.pdbx_description
1 polymer ?
#
loop_
_entity_poly.entity_id
_entity_poly.type
_entity_poly.pdbx_seq_one_letter_code
_entity_poly.pdbx_strand_id
1 'polypeptide(L)'
;MGTVAGTVAGIVGGLVAGITLKYTYDKYIQEQQMHKKIKSVPRKLFRRGPAPVTVRAVYPDHQTFSHNMKSPIWVEFDAPINSSTVTKDTVIVKSSVSDEPLDGFLDAGGRILMFRPHGKYPAENGKAKVSITLIGTDTGAGAITDVKGVSLDGDMDGKAGGDFEYKFNILK
;
A
#
# COMPACT_ATOMS: atom_id res chain seq x y z
N MET A 1 -51.18 -87.59 -22.78
CA MET A 1 -52.14 -86.76 -22.01
C MET A 1 -51.86 -86.98 -20.54
N GLY A 2 -51.76 -85.91 -19.73
CA GLY A 2 -51.65 -85.99 -18.27
C GLY A 2 -50.56 -85.09 -17.68
N THR A 3 -50.91 -83.84 -17.39
CA THR A 3 -50.19 -82.85 -16.59
C THR A 3 -50.08 -83.25 -15.11
N VAL A 4 -48.92 -83.02 -14.48
CA VAL A 4 -48.85 -82.56 -13.07
C VAL A 4 -47.71 -81.56 -12.94
N ALA A 5 -48.07 -80.36 -12.50
CA ALA A 5 -47.19 -79.24 -12.18
C ALA A 5 -46.58 -79.41 -10.78
N GLY A 6 -45.37 -78.89 -10.58
CA GLY A 6 -44.71 -78.80 -9.28
C GLY A 6 -43.81 -77.57 -9.21
N THR A 7 -44.35 -76.49 -8.67
CA THR A 7 -43.71 -75.22 -8.27
C THR A 7 -42.64 -75.41 -7.20
N VAL A 8 -41.48 -74.74 -7.34
CA VAL A 8 -40.85 -73.98 -6.23
C VAL A 8 -40.17 -72.73 -6.81
N ALA A 9 -40.72 -71.57 -6.48
CA ALA A 9 -40.14 -70.25 -6.72
C ALA A 9 -39.14 -69.93 -5.60
N GLY A 10 -37.89 -69.62 -5.97
CA GLY A 10 -36.86 -69.14 -5.05
C GLY A 10 -36.57 -67.66 -5.30
N ILE A 11 -36.96 -66.82 -4.35
CA ILE A 11 -36.82 -65.37 -4.35
C ILE A 11 -35.33 -64.98 -4.33
N VAL A 12 -34.82 -64.36 -5.40
CA VAL A 12 -33.54 -63.62 -5.36
C VAL A 12 -33.82 -62.19 -5.78
N GLY A 13 -34.49 -61.45 -4.91
CA GLY A 13 -34.83 -60.04 -5.13
C GLY A 13 -34.78 -59.29 -3.82
N GLY A 14 -33.58 -58.99 -3.32
CA GLY A 14 -33.48 -58.29 -2.04
C GLY A 14 -32.15 -57.65 -1.66
N LEU A 15 -31.04 -57.91 -2.36
CA LEU A 15 -29.72 -57.46 -1.87
C LEU A 15 -29.03 -56.37 -2.71
N VAL A 16 -29.52 -56.05 -3.92
CA VAL A 16 -28.83 -55.12 -4.82
C VAL A 16 -29.27 -53.66 -4.62
N ALA A 17 -30.51 -53.42 -4.19
CA ALA A 17 -31.06 -52.06 -4.04
C ALA A 17 -30.48 -51.29 -2.84
N GLY A 18 -30.07 -51.97 -1.77
CA GLY A 18 -29.52 -51.32 -0.57
C GLY A 18 -28.12 -50.74 -0.76
N ILE A 19 -27.30 -51.36 -1.63
CA ILE A 19 -25.91 -50.95 -1.86
C ILE A 19 -25.85 -49.69 -2.74
N THR A 20 -26.70 -49.61 -3.78
CA THR A 20 -26.77 -48.43 -4.66
C THR A 20 -27.35 -47.21 -3.96
N LEU A 21 -28.35 -47.38 -3.10
CA LEU A 21 -28.93 -46.29 -2.30
C LEU A 21 -27.93 -45.70 -1.30
N LYS A 22 -27.12 -46.55 -0.66
CA LYS A 22 -26.08 -46.07 0.26
C LYS A 22 -25.01 -45.27 -0.47
N TYR A 23 -24.59 -45.72 -1.65
CA TYR A 23 -23.54 -45.06 -2.43
C TYR A 23 -23.98 -43.69 -2.97
N THR A 24 -25.25 -43.55 -3.39
CA THR A 24 -25.77 -42.26 -3.83
C THR A 24 -26.01 -41.30 -2.67
N TYR A 25 -26.44 -41.80 -1.52
CA TYR A 25 -26.62 -40.98 -0.31
C TYR A 25 -25.29 -40.47 0.24
N ASP A 26 -24.28 -41.34 0.37
CA ASP A 26 -22.94 -40.95 0.84
C ASP A 26 -22.29 -39.96 -0.13
N LYS A 27 -22.44 -40.17 -1.45
CA LYS A 27 -21.94 -39.23 -2.47
C LYS A 27 -22.62 -37.86 -2.39
N TYR A 28 -23.93 -37.83 -2.18
CA TYR A 28 -24.70 -36.57 -2.02
C TYR A 28 -24.31 -35.80 -0.75
N ILE A 29 -24.13 -36.49 0.37
CA ILE A 29 -23.67 -35.87 1.63
C ILE A 29 -22.24 -35.34 1.47
N GLN A 30 -21.36 -36.10 0.82
CA GLN A 30 -19.97 -35.71 0.59
C GLN A 30 -19.86 -34.50 -0.36
N GLU A 31 -20.65 -34.46 -1.44
CA GLU A 31 -20.76 -33.29 -2.33
C GLU A 31 -21.32 -32.06 -1.59
N GLN A 32 -22.37 -32.21 -0.77
CA GLN A 32 -22.90 -31.12 0.06
C GLN A 32 -21.87 -30.59 1.06
N GLN A 33 -21.06 -31.47 1.67
CA GLN A 33 -19.99 -31.06 2.57
C GLN A 33 -18.84 -30.36 1.84
N MET A 34 -18.49 -30.82 0.63
CA MET A 34 -17.49 -30.17 -0.23
C MET A 34 -17.97 -28.78 -0.67
N HIS A 35 -19.22 -28.63 -1.11
CA HIS A 35 -19.81 -27.34 -1.47
C HIS A 35 -19.89 -26.37 -0.28
N LYS A 36 -20.16 -26.87 0.93
CA LYS A 36 -20.11 -26.05 2.17
C LYS A 36 -18.69 -25.63 2.53
N LYS A 37 -17.69 -26.52 2.39
CA LYS A 37 -16.27 -26.20 2.64
C LYS A 37 -15.71 -25.17 1.63
N ILE A 38 -16.19 -25.17 0.38
CA ILE A 38 -15.79 -24.17 -0.62
C ILE A 38 -16.46 -22.82 -0.34
N LYS A 39 -17.71 -22.80 0.14
CA LYS A 39 -18.41 -21.56 0.53
C LYS A 39 -17.86 -20.91 1.80
N SER A 40 -17.12 -21.65 2.63
CA SER A 40 -16.52 -21.13 3.86
C SER A 40 -15.09 -20.59 3.69
N VAL A 41 -14.56 -20.51 2.47
CA VAL A 41 -13.33 -19.71 2.26
C VAL A 41 -13.70 -18.26 2.58
N PRO A 42 -13.13 -17.67 3.65
CA PRO A 42 -13.48 -16.32 4.01
C PRO A 42 -13.04 -15.41 2.86
N ARG A 43 -14.01 -14.73 2.23
CA ARG A 43 -13.81 -13.59 1.30
C ARG A 43 -12.97 -12.44 1.90
N LYS A 44 -12.40 -12.60 3.10
CA LYS A 44 -11.51 -11.69 3.82
C LYS A 44 -10.01 -11.95 3.57
N LEU A 45 -9.64 -12.91 2.73
CA LEU A 45 -8.24 -13.07 2.33
C LEU A 45 -7.89 -12.06 1.22
N PHE A 46 -7.30 -10.93 1.63
CA PHE A 46 -6.49 -10.01 0.85
C PHE A 46 -7.13 -9.26 -0.33
N ARG A 47 -7.87 -8.19 0.00
CA ARG A 47 -7.64 -6.91 -0.67
C ARG A 47 -6.98 -5.96 0.32
N ARG A 48 -5.75 -6.28 0.76
CA ARG A 48 -4.85 -5.19 1.14
C ARG A 48 -4.59 -4.48 -0.19
N GLY A 49 -5.00 -3.21 -0.29
CA GLY A 49 -4.56 -2.37 -1.40
C GLY A 49 -3.03 -2.39 -1.51
N PRO A 50 -2.46 -1.85 -2.59
CA PRO A 50 -1.01 -1.67 -2.64
C PRO A 50 -0.56 -0.98 -1.34
N ALA A 51 0.50 -1.49 -0.71
CA ALA A 51 1.06 -0.80 0.44
C ALA A 51 1.47 0.61 -0.01
N PRO A 52 1.09 1.65 0.75
CA PRO A 52 1.48 3.01 0.42
C PRO A 52 3.00 3.13 0.43
N VAL A 53 3.51 4.01 -0.43
CA VAL A 53 4.92 4.37 -0.45
C VAL A 53 5.27 5.15 0.81
N THR A 54 6.48 4.98 1.34
CA THR A 54 6.98 5.70 2.53
C THR A 54 8.30 6.40 2.23
N VAL A 55 8.65 7.39 3.06
CA VAL A 55 9.99 7.99 3.03
C VAL A 55 10.99 7.05 3.70
N ARG A 56 11.99 6.61 2.93
CA ARG A 56 13.06 5.74 3.42
C ARG A 56 14.19 6.53 4.08
N ALA A 57 14.59 7.64 3.46
CA ALA A 57 15.70 8.45 3.93
C ALA A 57 15.61 9.89 3.41
N VAL A 58 16.23 10.79 4.15
CA VAL A 58 16.39 12.20 3.79
C VAL A 58 17.87 12.56 3.88
N TYR A 59 18.39 13.25 2.87
CA TYR A 59 19.78 13.66 2.75
C TYR A 59 19.88 15.16 2.41
N PRO A 60 21.01 15.82 2.70
CA PRO A 60 22.11 15.29 3.49
C PRO A 60 21.72 15.14 4.97
N ASP A 61 22.58 14.52 5.77
CA ASP A 61 22.37 14.49 7.21
C ASP A 61 22.40 15.91 7.82
N HIS A 62 21.96 16.02 9.08
CA HIS A 62 21.86 17.30 9.78
C HIS A 62 23.19 18.08 9.85
N GLN A 63 24.32 17.39 10.02
CA GLN A 63 25.63 18.01 10.18
C GLN A 63 26.15 18.56 8.85
N THR A 64 25.95 17.82 7.78
CA THR A 64 26.32 18.24 6.43
C THR A 64 25.45 19.41 5.96
N PHE A 65 24.14 19.36 6.24
CA PHE A 65 23.23 20.46 5.92
C PHE A 65 23.61 21.77 6.64
N SER A 66 23.99 21.68 7.92
CA SER A 66 24.23 22.87 8.75
C SER A 66 25.35 23.77 8.23
N HIS A 67 26.33 23.19 7.53
CA HIS A 67 27.51 23.91 7.02
C HIS A 67 27.41 24.28 5.53
N ASN A 68 26.48 23.69 4.78
CA ASN A 68 26.27 23.97 3.36
C ASN A 68 24.87 24.51 3.08
N MET A 69 24.71 25.83 3.23
CA MET A 69 23.44 26.53 3.00
C MET A 69 22.96 26.56 1.54
N LYS A 70 23.67 25.90 0.60
CA LYS A 70 23.20 25.68 -0.77
C LYS A 70 22.93 24.20 -1.06
N SER A 71 23.04 23.34 -0.05
CA SER A 71 22.90 21.91 -0.25
C SER A 71 21.51 21.60 -0.77
N PRO A 72 21.37 20.83 -1.87
CA PRO A 72 20.08 20.26 -2.20
C PRO A 72 19.62 19.33 -1.07
N ILE A 73 18.31 19.27 -0.86
CA ILE A 73 17.63 18.26 -0.05
C ILE A 73 17.23 17.12 -0.99
N TRP A 74 17.57 15.90 -0.61
CA TRP A 74 17.13 14.70 -1.30
C TRP A 74 16.24 13.89 -0.40
N VAL A 75 15.14 13.37 -0.95
CA VAL A 75 14.28 12.41 -0.28
C VAL A 75 14.28 11.14 -1.11
N GLU A 76 14.55 10.02 -0.45
CA GLU A 76 14.45 8.70 -1.03
C GLU A 76 13.21 7.99 -0.50
N PHE A 77 12.42 7.44 -1.43
CA PHE A 77 11.24 6.63 -1.15
C PHE A 77 11.57 5.14 -1.23
N ASP A 78 10.81 4.32 -0.52
CA ASP A 78 10.96 2.86 -0.56
C ASP A 78 10.48 2.22 -1.88
N ALA A 79 9.59 2.91 -2.61
CA ALA A 79 9.05 2.52 -3.90
C ALA A 79 8.98 3.72 -4.89
N PRO A 80 8.82 3.47 -6.20
CA PRO A 80 8.74 4.55 -7.18
C PRO A 80 7.50 5.43 -6.99
N ILE A 81 7.72 6.75 -7.04
CA ILE A 81 6.67 7.78 -6.96
C ILE A 81 6.25 8.25 -8.35
N ASN A 82 5.01 8.73 -8.45
CA ASN A 82 4.54 9.44 -9.62
C ASN A 82 5.06 10.89 -9.59
N SER A 83 6.07 11.18 -10.41
CA SER A 83 6.70 12.50 -10.45
C SER A 83 5.74 13.62 -10.86
N SER A 84 4.65 13.33 -11.58
CA SER A 84 3.65 14.36 -11.93
C SER A 84 2.88 14.89 -10.72
N THR A 85 2.90 14.16 -9.61
CA THR A 85 2.27 14.59 -8.34
C THR A 85 3.23 15.34 -7.43
N VAL A 86 4.51 15.45 -7.81
CA VAL A 86 5.51 16.24 -7.11
C VAL A 86 5.52 17.65 -7.68
N THR A 87 4.94 18.58 -6.93
CA THR A 87 4.76 19.97 -7.32
C THR A 87 5.13 20.90 -6.17
N LYS A 88 5.14 22.20 -6.42
CA LYS A 88 5.36 23.22 -5.38
C LYS A 88 4.27 23.22 -4.30
N ASP A 89 3.09 22.68 -4.62
CA ASP A 89 1.96 22.59 -3.70
C ASP A 89 1.98 21.31 -2.85
N THR A 90 2.68 20.26 -3.32
CA THR A 90 2.80 18.98 -2.61
C THR A 90 4.17 18.78 -1.93
N VAL A 91 5.14 19.64 -2.23
CA VAL A 91 6.46 19.69 -1.58
C VAL A 91 6.70 21.10 -1.07
N ILE A 92 6.54 21.28 0.24
CA ILE A 92 6.61 22.59 0.88
C ILE A 92 7.92 22.66 1.67
N VAL A 93 8.82 23.55 1.27
CA VAL A 93 10.05 23.83 2.01
C VAL A 93 9.91 25.17 2.71
N LYS A 94 10.15 25.23 4.02
CA LYS A 94 10.06 26.48 4.80
C LYS A 94 11.35 26.75 5.56
N SER A 95 11.64 28.02 5.80
CA SER A 95 12.68 28.43 6.75
C SER A 95 12.03 29.17 7.92
N SER A 96 12.55 29.01 9.13
CA SER A 96 12.03 29.69 10.31
C SER A 96 12.14 31.23 10.27
N VAL A 97 12.84 31.77 9.27
CA VAL A 97 13.04 33.22 9.07
C VAL A 97 12.20 33.77 7.90
N SER A 98 11.31 32.95 7.33
CA SER A 98 10.41 33.36 6.23
C SER A 98 9.06 32.67 6.40
N ASP A 99 7.98 33.44 6.31
CA ASP A 99 6.61 32.91 6.40
C ASP A 99 6.16 32.21 5.11
N GLU A 100 6.79 32.56 3.98
CA GLU A 100 6.50 31.99 2.67
C GLU A 100 7.29 30.70 2.41
N PRO A 101 6.72 29.72 1.70
CA PRO A 101 7.48 28.59 1.18
C PRO A 101 8.66 29.06 0.32
N LEU A 102 9.81 28.42 0.49
CA LEU A 102 11.02 28.72 -0.27
C LEU A 102 10.87 28.27 -1.72
N ASP A 103 11.15 29.18 -2.64
CA ASP A 103 11.22 28.83 -4.06
C ASP A 103 12.55 28.16 -4.42
N GLY A 104 12.49 27.24 -5.38
CA GLY A 104 13.62 26.44 -5.79
C GLY A 104 13.32 25.51 -6.96
N PHE A 105 14.37 24.83 -7.41
CA PHE A 105 14.26 23.74 -8.36
C PHE A 105 13.77 22.49 -7.64
N LEU A 106 12.67 21.95 -8.13
CA LEU A 106 12.09 20.69 -7.68
C LEU A 106 12.18 19.69 -8.82
N ASP A 107 12.73 18.52 -8.54
CA ASP A 107 12.86 17.42 -9.49
C ASP A 107 12.50 16.10 -8.81
N ALA A 108 11.88 15.19 -9.53
CA ALA A 108 11.49 13.89 -9.03
C ALA A 108 11.50 12.83 -10.12
N GLY A 109 12.03 11.66 -9.79
CA GLY A 109 12.11 10.54 -10.71
C GLY A 109 12.37 9.23 -9.99
N GLY A 110 11.66 8.18 -10.40
CA GLY A 110 11.77 6.88 -9.76
C GLY A 110 11.48 6.98 -8.27
N ARG A 111 12.50 6.75 -7.44
CA ARG A 111 12.40 6.77 -5.97
C ARG A 111 13.01 8.00 -5.32
N ILE A 112 13.43 8.99 -6.11
CA ILE A 112 14.19 10.13 -5.63
C ILE A 112 13.42 11.42 -5.92
N LEU A 113 13.40 12.29 -4.92
CA LEU A 113 12.99 13.67 -5.02
C LEU A 113 14.18 14.55 -4.62
N MET A 114 14.39 15.65 -5.35
CA MET A 114 15.38 16.66 -5.05
C MET A 114 14.70 18.02 -4.97
N PHE A 115 14.98 18.75 -3.89
CA PHE A 115 14.75 20.18 -3.82
C PHE A 115 16.08 20.92 -3.75
N ARG A 116 16.28 21.94 -4.58
CA ARG A 116 17.44 22.83 -4.52
C ARG A 116 17.00 24.29 -4.48
N PRO A 117 17.39 25.08 -3.45
CA PRO A 117 17.06 26.50 -3.43
C PRO A 117 17.75 27.24 -4.58
N HIS A 118 17.12 28.28 -5.11
CA HIS A 118 17.76 29.13 -6.14
C HIS A 118 19.02 29.84 -5.61
N GLY A 119 19.03 30.15 -4.31
CA GLY A 119 20.12 30.80 -3.61
C GLY A 119 20.60 30.00 -2.41
N LYS A 120 20.96 30.72 -1.35
CA LYS A 120 21.20 30.10 -0.03
C LYS A 120 19.86 30.00 0.70
N TYR A 121 19.72 28.99 1.55
CA TYR A 121 18.63 28.97 2.52
C TYR A 121 18.65 30.26 3.35
N PRO A 122 17.50 30.95 3.51
CA PRO A 122 17.41 32.11 4.38
C PRO A 122 17.78 31.74 5.82
N ALA A 123 18.68 32.52 6.41
CA ALA A 123 19.14 32.34 7.78
C ALA A 123 19.46 33.70 8.43
N GLU A 124 19.09 33.85 9.70
CA GLU A 124 19.34 35.04 10.50
C GLU A 124 20.53 34.79 11.43
N ASN A 125 21.54 35.67 11.42
CA ASN A 125 22.78 35.49 12.20
C ASN A 125 23.46 34.12 11.99
N GLY A 126 23.34 33.56 10.77
CA GLY A 126 23.89 32.24 10.44
C GLY A 126 23.10 31.06 10.99
N LYS A 127 21.88 31.27 11.49
CA LYS A 127 21.02 30.23 12.08
C LYS A 127 19.63 30.26 11.47
N ALA A 128 19.09 29.07 11.22
CA ALA A 128 17.69 28.88 10.83
C ALA A 128 17.28 27.43 11.02
N LYS A 129 15.98 27.18 11.15
CA LYS A 129 15.40 25.85 10.99
C LYS A 129 14.78 25.77 9.60
N VAL A 130 15.19 24.80 8.81
CA VAL A 130 14.58 24.53 7.51
C VAL A 130 13.76 23.27 7.63
N SER A 131 12.51 23.28 7.19
CA SER A 131 11.69 22.07 7.10
C SER A 131 11.37 21.75 5.64
N ILE A 132 11.27 20.46 5.34
CA ILE A 132 10.64 19.94 4.12
C ILE A 132 9.41 19.15 4.55
N THR A 133 8.27 19.48 3.95
CA THR A 133 7.00 18.80 4.16
C THR A 133 6.55 18.18 2.84
N LEU A 134 6.19 16.90 2.88
CA LEU A 134 5.67 16.15 1.74
C LEU A 134 4.21 15.82 2.03
N ILE A 135 3.32 16.32 1.18
CA ILE A 135 1.88 16.18 1.37
C ILE A 135 1.43 14.79 0.96
N GLY A 136 0.96 13.98 1.90
CA GLY A 136 0.35 12.68 1.63
C GLY A 136 -1.18 12.71 1.75
N THR A 137 -1.75 13.72 2.42
CA THR A 137 -3.20 13.91 2.49
C THR A 137 -3.66 15.03 1.57
N ASP A 138 -4.48 14.71 0.58
CA ASP A 138 -5.05 15.72 -0.30
C ASP A 138 -6.11 16.56 0.45
N THR A 139 -5.81 17.84 0.65
CA THR A 139 -6.71 18.83 1.26
C THR A 139 -7.28 19.82 0.23
N GLY A 140 -7.08 19.55 -1.07
CA GLY A 140 -7.52 20.38 -2.20
C GLY A 140 -6.39 20.81 -3.13
N ALA A 141 -5.14 20.66 -2.71
CA ALA A 141 -3.94 21.00 -3.49
C ALA A 141 -3.26 19.77 -4.14
N GLY A 142 -3.81 18.58 -3.92
CA GLY A 142 -3.21 17.31 -4.33
C GLY A 142 -2.38 16.67 -3.22
N ALA A 143 -1.89 15.46 -3.51
CA ALA A 143 -0.99 14.70 -2.65
C ALA A 143 0.05 13.96 -3.51
N ILE A 144 1.20 13.67 -2.92
CA ILE A 144 2.21 12.80 -3.53
C ILE A 144 1.66 11.38 -3.57
N THR A 145 1.74 10.75 -4.74
CA THR A 145 1.28 9.38 -4.96
C THR A 145 2.38 8.50 -5.54
N ASP A 146 2.26 7.19 -5.33
CA ASP A 146 3.06 6.20 -6.03
C ASP A 146 2.63 6.06 -7.51
N VAL A 147 3.39 5.29 -8.30
CA VAL A 147 3.05 5.02 -9.71
C VAL A 147 1.73 4.27 -9.91
N LYS A 148 1.10 3.77 -8.84
CA LYS A 148 -0.20 3.09 -8.83
C LYS A 148 -1.33 4.02 -8.38
N GLY A 149 -1.03 5.29 -8.05
CA GLY A 149 -1.98 6.29 -7.59
C GLY A 149 -2.35 6.17 -6.11
N VAL A 150 -1.56 5.47 -5.29
CA VAL A 150 -1.74 5.39 -3.83
C VAL A 150 -0.96 6.52 -3.17
N SER A 151 -1.60 7.31 -2.31
CA SER A 151 -0.93 8.40 -1.61
C SER A 151 0.22 7.90 -0.71
N LEU A 152 1.20 8.78 -0.52
CA LEU A 152 2.27 8.64 0.47
C LEU A 152 1.67 8.31 1.85
N ASP A 153 2.31 7.39 2.58
CA ASP A 153 2.13 7.20 4.01
C ASP A 153 3.15 8.09 4.73
N GLY A 154 2.74 9.34 4.99
CA GLY A 154 3.61 10.39 5.49
C GLY A 154 3.85 10.32 7.00
N ASP A 155 2.89 9.79 7.76
CA ASP A 155 2.98 9.61 9.21
C ASP A 155 3.44 8.20 9.63
N MET A 156 3.68 7.32 8.65
CA MET A 156 4.20 5.96 8.81
C MET A 156 3.25 5.05 9.62
N ASP A 157 1.93 5.26 9.49
CA ASP A 157 0.91 4.48 10.20
C ASP A 157 0.50 3.18 9.45
N GLY A 158 1.07 2.97 8.26
CA GLY A 158 0.80 1.86 7.36
C GLY A 158 -0.38 2.10 6.42
N LYS A 159 -0.94 3.31 6.38
CA LYS A 159 -2.07 3.70 5.51
C LYS A 159 -1.68 4.90 4.65
N ALA A 160 -2.31 4.98 3.47
CA ALA A 160 -2.14 6.12 2.59
C ALA A 160 -2.71 7.38 3.24
N GLY A 161 -1.96 8.49 3.22
CA GLY A 161 -2.29 9.73 3.91
C GLY A 161 -1.19 10.13 4.90
N GLY A 162 -1.47 11.16 5.69
CA GLY A 162 -0.48 11.77 6.58
C GLY A 162 0.56 12.60 5.81
N ASP A 163 1.08 13.63 6.45
CA ASP A 163 2.15 14.45 5.86
C ASP A 163 3.47 14.10 6.53
N PHE A 164 4.51 13.93 5.70
CA PHE A 164 5.86 13.73 6.20
C PHE A 164 6.51 15.09 6.45
N GLU A 165 7.12 15.29 7.63
CA GLU A 165 7.89 16.50 7.95
C GLU A 165 9.30 16.12 8.41
N TYR A 166 10.31 16.74 7.81
CA TYR A 166 11.69 16.64 8.24
C TYR A 166 12.32 18.00 8.47
N LYS A 167 13.11 18.14 9.55
CA LYS A 167 13.65 19.42 10.02
C LYS A 167 15.18 19.39 10.06
N PHE A 168 15.79 20.35 9.39
CA PHE A 168 17.21 20.65 9.42
C PHE A 168 17.49 21.90 10.26
N ASN A 169 18.69 21.95 10.84
CA ASN A 169 19.20 23.15 11.50
C ASN A 169 20.41 23.68 10.72
N ILE A 170 20.38 24.97 10.39
CA ILE A 170 21.55 25.72 9.93
C ILE A 170 22.24 26.28 11.16
N LEU A 171 23.53 25.98 11.30
CA LEU A 171 24.39 26.41 12.39
C LEU A 171 25.72 26.82 11.78
N LYS A 172 25.98 28.13 11.76
CA LYS A 172 27.23 28.70 11.28
C LYS A 172 28.00 29.37 12.41
#